data_AF-A0A7V5RM90-F1
#
_entry.id   AF-A0A7V5RM90-F1
#
_cell.length_a   1.000
_cell.length_b   1.000
_cell.length_c   1.000
_cell.angle_alpha   90.00
_cell.angle_beta   90.00
_cell.angle_gamma   90.00
#
_symmetry.space_group_name_H-M   'P 1'
#
loop_
_entity.id
_entity.type
_entity.pdbx_description
1 polymer ?
#
loop_
_entity_poly.entity_id
_entity_poly.type
_entity_poly.pdbx_seq_one_letter_code
_entity_poly.pdbx_strand_id
1 'polypeptide(L)'
;MKRIFLFTAVSLLFGSASALLAQDAGAGSLTVERMVIAENVVDREPEGDGTSFPAGTEKLYCFTHIKGAQEETTITHRWMMGDSVMAEVQLPVKSTSWRTWSSKNFVPGWAGEWKVQVLDGAGNVLKETSFVLQKEE
;
A
#
# COMPACT_ATOMS: atom_id res chain seq x y z
N MET A 1 -28.88 18.18 -68.77
CA MET A 1 -30.34 18.08 -68.51
C MET A 1 -30.56 16.63 -68.07
N LYS A 2 -30.94 16.24 -66.86
CA LYS A 2 -31.80 16.78 -65.80
C LYS A 2 -31.12 16.54 -64.44
N ARG A 3 -31.23 17.50 -63.53
CA ARG A 3 -30.86 17.36 -62.11
C ARG A 3 -32.08 16.80 -61.38
N ILE A 4 -31.87 15.79 -60.52
CA ILE A 4 -32.83 15.41 -59.48
C ILE A 4 -32.04 15.14 -58.21
N PHE A 5 -32.36 15.94 -57.19
CA PHE A 5 -31.93 15.82 -55.80
C PHE A 5 -32.96 14.98 -55.06
N LEU A 6 -32.54 14.04 -54.20
CA LEU A 6 -33.36 13.55 -53.09
C LEU A 6 -32.51 12.94 -51.96
N PHE A 7 -32.37 13.73 -50.90
CA PHE A 7 -32.55 13.44 -49.47
C PHE A 7 -32.12 12.07 -48.86
N THR A 8 -31.16 12.21 -47.93
CA THR A 8 -31.01 11.53 -46.61
C THR A 8 -30.62 10.06 -46.54
N ALA A 9 -29.47 9.79 -45.91
CA ALA A 9 -29.39 8.98 -44.69
C ALA A 9 -28.01 9.18 -44.04
N VAL A 10 -27.97 9.98 -42.97
CA VAL A 10 -26.85 10.00 -42.02
C VAL A 10 -26.80 8.62 -41.37
N SER A 11 -25.79 7.82 -41.71
CA SER A 11 -25.57 6.52 -41.09
C SER A 11 -24.73 6.72 -39.84
N LEU A 12 -25.35 6.48 -38.68
CA LEU A 12 -24.79 6.55 -37.34
C LEU A 12 -23.48 5.75 -37.23
N LEU A 13 -22.45 6.41 -36.72
CA LEU A 13 -21.27 5.78 -36.14
C LEU A 13 -21.69 4.98 -34.91
N PHE A 14 -21.81 3.66 -35.02
CA PHE A 14 -21.81 2.78 -33.86
C PHE A 14 -20.35 2.51 -33.47
N GLY A 15 -19.76 3.45 -32.75
CA GLY A 15 -18.54 3.19 -31.99
C GLY A 15 -18.88 2.26 -30.85
N SER A 16 -18.47 1.00 -30.94
CA SER A 16 -18.61 0.03 -29.85
C SER A 16 -17.67 0.45 -28.72
N ALA A 17 -18.21 1.15 -27.72
CA ALA A 17 -17.51 1.34 -26.46
C ALA A 17 -17.50 -0.01 -25.74
N SER A 18 -16.41 -0.77 -25.90
CA SER A 18 -16.17 -1.96 -25.09
C SER A 18 -16.03 -1.52 -23.63
N ALA A 19 -17.09 -1.68 -22.85
CA ALA A 19 -17.02 -1.58 -21.41
C ALA A 19 -16.12 -2.72 -20.91
N LEU A 20 -14.91 -2.39 -20.50
CA LEU A 20 -14.08 -3.27 -19.69
C LEU A 20 -14.85 -3.51 -18.38
N LEU A 21 -15.44 -4.69 -18.26
CA LEU A 21 -15.91 -5.19 -16.98
C LEU A 21 -14.66 -5.38 -16.11
N ALA A 22 -14.41 -4.43 -15.21
CA ALA A 22 -13.59 -4.68 -14.05
C ALA A 22 -14.30 -5.78 -13.25
N GLN A 23 -13.82 -7.01 -13.38
CA GLN A 23 -14.21 -8.09 -12.48
C GLN A 23 -13.67 -7.72 -11.11
N ASP A 24 -14.55 -7.22 -10.24
CA ASP A 24 -14.32 -7.17 -8.81
C ASP A 24 -14.35 -8.63 -8.31
N ALA A 25 -13.21 -9.29 -8.45
CA ALA A 25 -13.00 -10.63 -7.93
C ALA A 25 -13.10 -10.54 -6.41
N GLY A 26 -14.11 -11.21 -5.85
CA GLY A 26 -14.46 -11.16 -4.44
C GLY A 26 -13.25 -11.33 -3.53
N ALA A 27 -12.73 -10.21 -3.05
CA ALA A 27 -11.78 -10.17 -1.97
C ALA A 27 -12.55 -10.19 -0.66
N GLY A 28 -12.36 -11.24 0.16
CA GLY A 28 -12.56 -11.05 1.59
C GLY A 28 -11.73 -9.83 1.98
N SER A 29 -12.37 -8.81 2.58
CA SER A 29 -11.70 -7.53 2.83
C SER A 29 -10.52 -7.75 3.78
N LEU A 30 -9.30 -7.67 3.24
CA LEU A 30 -8.10 -7.69 4.07
C LEU A 30 -8.17 -6.49 5.02
N THR A 31 -7.89 -6.74 6.29
CA THR A 31 -7.85 -5.69 7.31
C THR A 31 -6.55 -5.74 8.09
N VAL A 32 -6.07 -4.57 8.50
CA VAL A 32 -4.87 -4.43 9.33
C VAL A 32 -5.32 -4.18 10.77
N GLU A 33 -5.44 -5.27 11.54
CA GLU A 33 -5.89 -5.24 12.93
C GLU A 33 -4.90 -4.46 13.81
N ARG A 34 -3.60 -4.75 13.68
CA ARG A 34 -2.52 -4.05 14.38
C ARG A 34 -1.46 -3.58 13.39
N MET A 35 -0.98 -2.36 13.59
CA MET A 35 0.15 -1.79 12.86
C MET A 35 0.92 -0.90 13.82
N VAL A 36 2.22 -1.17 13.97
CA VAL A 36 3.11 -0.36 14.81
C VAL A 36 4.50 -0.27 14.18
N ILE A 37 5.19 0.83 14.48
CA ILE A 37 6.62 0.97 14.23
C ILE A 37 7.35 0.59 15.51
N ALA A 38 8.42 -0.20 15.39
CA ALA A 38 9.13 -0.75 16.53
C ALA A 38 10.65 -0.82 16.28
N GLU A 39 11.42 -0.78 17.36
CA GLU A 39 12.88 -0.93 17.33
C GLU A 39 13.29 -2.37 17.01
N ASN A 40 12.48 -3.35 17.41
CA ASN A 40 12.77 -4.76 17.14
C ASN A 40 11.50 -5.61 16.95
N VAL A 41 11.69 -6.84 16.48
CA VAL A 41 10.67 -7.89 16.48
C VAL A 41 11.28 -9.17 17.03
N VAL A 42 10.80 -9.61 18.20
CA VAL A 42 11.26 -10.81 18.91
C VAL A 42 10.08 -11.75 19.05
N ASP A 43 10.28 -13.04 18.80
CA ASP A 43 9.22 -14.07 18.87
C ASP A 43 7.93 -13.71 18.11
N ARG A 44 8.09 -12.98 16.99
CA ARG A 44 6.99 -12.48 16.13
C ARG A 44 6.08 -11.45 16.82
N GLU A 45 6.58 -10.75 17.82
CA GLU A 45 5.96 -9.58 18.46
C GLU A 45 6.91 -8.37 18.37
N PRO A 46 6.38 -7.16 18.16
CA PRO A 46 7.19 -5.95 18.18
C PRO A 46 7.63 -5.59 19.60
N GLU A 47 8.87 -5.13 19.73
CA GLU A 47 9.43 -4.57 20.97
C GLU A 47 9.92 -3.15 20.74
N GLY A 48 9.71 -2.28 21.75
CA GLY A 48 10.05 -0.85 21.62
C GLY A 48 9.16 -0.14 20.59
N ASP A 49 7.85 -0.39 20.63
CA ASP A 49 6.93 0.28 19.72
C ASP A 49 6.70 1.75 20.08
N GLY A 50 6.55 2.59 19.06
CA GLY A 50 6.40 4.03 19.26
C GLY A 50 6.20 4.81 17.96
N THR A 51 6.04 6.12 18.14
CA THR A 51 5.89 7.09 17.03
C THR A 51 7.01 8.12 17.01
N SER A 52 8.00 8.01 17.89
CA SER A 52 9.20 8.85 17.92
C SER A 52 10.39 8.01 18.32
N PHE A 53 11.49 8.13 17.59
CA PHE A 53 12.70 7.36 17.78
C PHE A 53 13.92 8.28 17.81
N PRO A 54 14.96 7.96 18.60
CA PRO A 54 16.16 8.77 18.72
C PRO A 54 16.85 8.98 17.38
N ALA A 55 17.54 10.11 17.28
CA ALA A 55 18.48 10.34 16.20
C ALA A 55 19.57 9.26 16.23
N GLY A 56 19.96 8.76 15.05
CA GLY A 56 20.91 7.65 14.94
C GLY A 56 20.30 6.25 15.04
N THR A 57 18.97 6.11 15.18
CA THR A 57 18.32 4.79 15.06
C THR A 57 18.56 4.20 13.68
N GLU A 58 19.40 3.17 13.60
CA GLU A 58 19.86 2.60 12.33
C GLU A 58 18.78 1.81 11.60
N LYS A 59 17.81 1.24 12.34
CA LYS A 59 16.80 0.34 11.79
C LYS A 59 15.51 0.40 12.58
N LEU A 60 14.39 0.44 11.87
CA LEU A 60 13.06 0.28 12.42
C LEU A 60 12.27 -0.77 11.64
N TYR A 61 11.30 -1.36 12.32
CA TYR A 61 10.40 -2.37 11.78
C TYR A 61 8.99 -1.80 11.69
N CYS A 62 8.31 -2.07 10.59
CA CYS A 62 6.87 -1.90 10.51
C CYS A 62 6.24 -3.27 10.68
N PHE A 63 5.65 -3.51 11.85
CA PHE A 63 4.94 -4.73 12.18
C PHE A 63 3.47 -4.61 11.81
N THR A 64 2.89 -5.64 11.21
CA THR A 64 1.47 -5.72 10.90
C THR A 64 0.85 -7.06 11.28
N HIS A 65 -0.36 -7.00 11.81
CA HIS A 65 -1.24 -8.15 12.00
C HIS A 65 -2.42 -8.02 11.04
N ILE A 66 -2.42 -8.88 10.02
CA ILE A 66 -3.40 -8.92 8.94
C ILE A 66 -4.48 -9.95 9.25
N LYS A 67 -5.73 -9.62 8.94
CA LYS A 67 -6.91 -10.47 9.08
C LYS A 67 -7.70 -10.53 7.78
N GLY A 68 -8.45 -11.62 7.59
CA GLY A 68 -9.50 -11.71 6.55
C GLY A 68 -9.06 -12.31 5.21
N ALA A 69 -7.78 -12.68 5.05
CA ALA A 69 -7.31 -13.35 3.85
C ALA A 69 -7.97 -14.74 3.69
N GLN A 70 -8.73 -14.92 2.61
CA GLN A 70 -9.40 -16.18 2.27
C GLN A 70 -8.46 -17.16 1.54
N GLU A 71 -7.52 -16.61 0.78
CA GLU A 71 -6.50 -17.34 0.02
C GLU A 71 -5.13 -16.72 0.29
N GLU A 72 -4.05 -17.39 -0.14
CA GLU A 72 -2.72 -16.80 -0.10
C GLU A 72 -2.68 -15.52 -0.94
N THR A 73 -2.21 -14.43 -0.35
CA THR A 73 -2.12 -13.13 -1.01
C THR A 73 -0.88 -12.38 -0.55
N THR A 74 -0.73 -11.14 -0.97
CA THR A 74 0.38 -10.27 -0.57
C THR A 74 -0.10 -8.89 -0.16
N ILE A 75 0.60 -8.30 0.79
CA ILE A 75 0.53 -6.88 1.10
C ILE A 75 1.86 -6.22 0.78
N THR A 76 1.86 -4.90 0.64
CA THR A 76 3.10 -4.13 0.46
C THR A 76 3.22 -3.10 1.58
N HIS A 77 4.35 -3.12 2.29
CA HIS A 77 4.74 -2.00 3.15
C HIS A 77 5.47 -0.97 2.30
N ARG A 78 4.88 0.21 2.12
CA ARG A 78 5.47 1.36 1.43
C ARG A 78 5.99 2.35 2.45
N TRP A 79 7.31 2.49 2.53
CA TRP A 79 8.01 3.46 3.37
C TRP A 79 8.17 4.77 2.61
N MET A 80 7.77 5.87 3.23
CA MET A 80 7.74 7.20 2.62
C MET A 80 8.38 8.25 3.53
N MET A 81 9.09 9.20 2.93
CA MET A 81 9.57 10.42 3.57
C MET A 81 9.00 11.61 2.77
N GLY A 82 8.11 12.38 3.40
CA GLY A 82 7.24 13.31 2.67
C GLY A 82 6.41 12.57 1.61
N ASP A 83 6.43 13.08 0.37
CA ASP A 83 5.75 12.46 -0.78
C ASP A 83 6.63 11.44 -1.54
N SER A 84 7.89 11.28 -1.13
CA SER A 84 8.83 10.37 -1.81
C SER A 84 8.71 8.95 -1.26
N VAL A 85 8.50 7.99 -2.17
CA VAL A 85 8.57 6.57 -1.85
C VAL A 85 10.04 6.16 -1.72
N MET A 86 10.43 5.73 -0.52
CA MET A 86 11.81 5.39 -0.19
C MET A 86 12.07 3.89 -0.27
N ALA A 87 11.05 3.07 -0.05
CA ALA A 87 11.10 1.62 -0.24
C ALA A 87 9.68 1.04 -0.33
N GLU A 88 9.52 -0.02 -1.11
CA GLU A 88 8.35 -0.89 -1.09
C GLU A 88 8.79 -2.32 -0.80
N VAL A 89 8.14 -2.97 0.16
CA VAL A 89 8.46 -4.34 0.56
C VAL A 89 7.21 -5.18 0.51
N GLN A 90 7.16 -6.10 -0.46
CA GLN A 90 6.06 -7.05 -0.62
C GLN A 90 6.21 -8.21 0.38
N LEU A 91 5.13 -8.54 1.07
CA LEU A 91 5.09 -9.54 2.14
C LEU A 91 3.94 -10.52 1.90
N PRO A 92 4.16 -11.84 2.04
CA PRO A 92 3.11 -12.81 1.89
C PRO A 92 2.15 -12.80 3.09
N VAL A 93 0.88 -13.10 2.82
CA VAL A 93 -0.18 -13.35 3.80
C VAL A 93 -0.75 -14.74 3.51
N LYS A 94 -0.44 -15.71 4.38
CA LYS A 94 -0.68 -17.13 4.11
C LYS A 94 -1.79 -17.76 4.95
N SER A 95 -2.54 -16.96 5.70
CA SER A 95 -3.66 -17.45 6.50
C SER A 95 -4.62 -16.31 6.85
N THR A 96 -5.81 -16.67 7.33
CA THR A 96 -6.85 -15.73 7.79
C THR A 96 -6.40 -14.80 8.92
N SER A 97 -5.34 -15.17 9.65
CA SER A 97 -4.71 -14.32 10.66
C SER A 97 -3.20 -14.42 10.59
N TRP A 98 -2.55 -13.38 10.08
CA TRP A 98 -1.14 -13.42 9.74
C TRP A 98 -0.37 -12.24 10.32
N ARG A 99 0.78 -12.52 10.92
CA ARG A 99 1.72 -11.49 11.37
C ARG A 99 2.92 -11.48 10.46
N THR A 100 3.29 -10.29 10.01
CA THR A 100 4.43 -10.05 9.14
C THR A 100 5.04 -8.68 9.43
N TRP A 101 6.24 -8.45 8.95
CA TRP A 101 6.92 -7.18 9.14
C TRP A 101 7.91 -6.95 8.00
N SER A 102 8.17 -5.67 7.71
CA SER A 102 9.32 -5.24 6.94
C SER A 102 10.19 -4.34 7.81
N SER A 103 11.41 -4.08 7.36
CA SER A 103 12.30 -3.16 8.06
C SER A 103 12.92 -2.16 7.10
N LYS A 104 13.27 -0.99 7.62
CA LYS A 104 14.01 0.03 6.91
C LYS A 104 15.26 0.38 7.70
N ASN A 105 16.41 0.38 7.03
CA ASN A 105 17.61 0.98 7.57
C ASN A 105 17.60 2.48 7.30
N PHE A 106 18.08 3.28 8.24
CA PHE A 106 18.19 4.74 8.16
C PHE A 106 19.65 5.17 8.16
N VAL A 107 19.94 6.24 7.44
CA VAL A 107 21.27 6.83 7.32
C VAL A 107 21.24 8.27 7.82
N PRO A 108 22.40 8.86 8.17
CA PRO A 108 22.48 10.29 8.48
C PRO A 108 21.83 11.13 7.37
N GLY A 109 21.01 12.12 7.77
CA GLY A 109 20.25 12.99 6.85
C GLY A 109 18.80 12.56 6.60
N TRP A 110 18.36 11.41 7.12
CA TRP A 110 16.96 10.94 7.02
C TRP A 110 16.11 11.20 8.26
N ALA A 111 16.60 12.04 9.18
CA ALA A 111 15.79 12.55 10.28
C ALA A 111 14.58 13.34 9.76
N GLY A 112 13.44 13.23 10.45
CA GLY A 112 12.20 13.89 10.08
C GLY A 112 10.99 12.97 10.18
N GLU A 113 9.89 13.42 9.55
CA GLU A 113 8.63 12.69 9.50
C GLU A 113 8.66 11.60 8.44
N TRP A 114 8.24 10.41 8.86
CA TRP A 114 8.10 9.24 8.02
C TRP A 114 6.68 8.72 8.07
N LYS A 115 6.27 8.12 6.96
CA LYS A 115 4.98 7.43 6.83
C LYS A 115 5.21 6.03 6.29
N VAL A 116 4.46 5.07 6.80
CA VAL A 116 4.38 3.72 6.23
C VAL A 116 2.94 3.45 5.86
N GLN A 117 2.72 3.01 4.62
CA GLN A 117 1.42 2.55 4.15
C GLN A 117 1.44 1.03 3.98
N VAL A 118 0.34 0.38 4.30
CA VAL A 118 0.07 -1.03 3.98
C VAL A 118 -0.89 -1.05 2.81
N LEU A 119 -0.45 -1.62 1.71
CA LEU A 119 -1.23 -1.73 0.47
C LEU A 119 -1.68 -3.18 0.28
N ASP A 120 -2.86 -3.38 -0.30
CA ASP A 120 -3.26 -4.70 -0.80
C ASP A 120 -2.60 -5.03 -2.14
N GLY A 121 -2.88 -6.23 -2.68
CA GLY A 121 -2.36 -6.67 -3.97
C GLY A 121 -2.84 -5.86 -5.19
N ALA A 122 -3.88 -5.05 -5.03
CA ALA A 122 -4.38 -4.12 -6.05
C ALA A 122 -3.78 -2.70 -5.89
N GLY A 123 -2.98 -2.47 -4.86
CA GLY A 123 -2.37 -1.18 -4.56
C GLY A 123 -3.26 -0.21 -3.77
N ASN A 124 -4.40 -0.68 -3.24
CA ASN A 124 -5.24 0.15 -2.36
C ASN A 124 -4.61 0.24 -0.97
N VAL A 125 -4.66 1.41 -0.36
CA VAL A 125 -4.18 1.61 1.02
C VAL A 125 -5.18 0.98 1.99
N LEU A 126 -4.74 -0.03 2.73
CA LEU A 126 -5.49 -0.67 3.80
C LEU A 126 -5.37 0.10 5.13
N LYS A 127 -4.17 0.58 5.44
CA LYS A 127 -3.85 1.36 6.65
C LYS A 127 -2.54 2.11 6.49
N GLU A 128 -2.37 3.19 7.23
CA GLU A 128 -1.10 3.90 7.32
C GLU A 128 -0.78 4.32 8.76
N THR A 129 0.51 4.56 9.01
CA THR A 129 1.02 5.10 10.27
C THR A 129 2.17 6.05 10.01
N SER A 130 2.42 6.96 10.94
CA SER A 130 3.50 7.93 10.86
C SER A 130 4.36 7.88 12.11
N PHE A 131 5.65 8.17 11.94
CA PHE A 131 6.61 8.28 13.04
C PHE A 131 7.64 9.37 12.74
N VAL A 132 8.35 9.81 13.77
CA VAL A 132 9.41 10.81 13.65
C VAL A 132 10.75 10.18 14.04
N LEU A 133 11.73 10.30 13.16
CA LEU A 133 13.14 10.09 13.51
C LEU A 133 13.73 11.43 13.95
N GLN A 134 14.15 11.54 15.20
CA GLN A 134 14.67 12.80 15.75
C GLN A 134 15.96 13.23 15.03
N LYS A 135 16.24 14.54 15.05
CA LYS A 135 17.51 15.09 14.56
C LYS A 135 18.57 14.99 15.66
N GLU A 136 19.82 14.73 15.28
CA GLU A 136 20.94 14.91 16.22
C GLU A 136 21.03 16.41 16.52
N GLU A 137 21.08 16.77 17.81
CA GLU A 137 21.30 18.16 18.26
C GLU A 137 22.75 18.61 18.07
#